data_AF-A0A2V9CKW9-F1
#
_entry.id   AF-A0A2V9CKW9-F1
#
_cell.length_a   1.000
_cell.length_b   1.000
_cell.length_c   1.000
_cell.angle_alpha   90.00
_cell.angle_beta   90.00
_cell.angle_gamma   90.00
#
_symmetry.space_group_name_H-M   'P 1'
#
loop_
_entity.id
_entity.type
_entity.pdbx_description
1 polymer ?
#
loop_
_entity_poly.entity_id
_entity_poly.type
_entity_poly.pdbx_seq_one_letter_code
_entity_poly.pdbx_strand_id
1 'polypeptide(L)'
;MRSLVVCFLMIVVILLSPSRVHAQDLSTYRHFAFGMTVADLSKQIDQKPANAAVLHERPALIEELTWWPPQPYGPSRPAEPVEQILFSFYNGALYRMLMTYDSSATKGLTEEDMVRVVSTKYGVATRPIAVVNFPTNPPYHATEKVIARWEDSQYSLNLFRSSGDTFAIVMFTKQLDTQAGISIAESVKLEQEEAPQNSRYGIRFDNQKEPTVYLDSECLDPAPQVSGRATTRN
;
A
#
# COMPACT_ATOMS: atom_id res chain seq x y z
N MET A 1 -58.55 21.94 -17.95
CA MET A 1 -57.67 22.58 -16.93
C MET A 1 -57.12 21.56 -15.92
N ARG A 2 -57.96 20.75 -15.25
CA ARG A 2 -57.50 19.74 -14.26
C ARG A 2 -56.50 18.70 -14.81
N SER A 3 -56.74 18.18 -16.03
CA SER A 3 -55.85 17.17 -16.64
C SER A 3 -54.47 17.72 -17.05
N LEU A 4 -54.39 19.01 -17.42
CA LEU A 4 -53.14 19.65 -17.82
C LEU A 4 -52.23 19.92 -16.62
N VAL A 5 -52.81 20.28 -15.46
CA VAL A 5 -52.08 20.51 -14.21
C VAL A 5 -51.47 19.20 -13.68
N VAL A 6 -52.18 18.07 -13.81
CA VAL A 6 -51.69 16.75 -13.40
C VAL A 6 -50.54 16.28 -14.29
N CYS A 7 -50.62 16.47 -15.62
CA CYS A 7 -49.52 16.17 -16.53
C CYS A 7 -48.28 17.03 -16.24
N PHE A 8 -48.47 18.32 -15.94
CA PHE A 8 -47.35 19.22 -15.63
C PHE A 8 -46.64 18.82 -14.33
N LEU A 9 -47.40 18.47 -13.28
CA LEU A 9 -46.84 17.98 -12.01
C LEU A 9 -46.05 16.67 -12.18
N MET A 10 -46.53 15.75 -13.02
CA MET A 10 -45.82 14.49 -13.31
C MET A 10 -44.49 14.73 -14.04
N ILE A 11 -44.46 15.64 -15.01
CA ILE A 11 -43.23 15.98 -15.75
C ILE A 11 -42.19 16.63 -14.82
N VAL A 12 -42.62 17.49 -13.90
CA VAL A 12 -41.73 18.11 -12.90
C VAL A 12 -41.13 17.07 -11.96
N VAL A 13 -41.89 16.07 -11.49
CA VAL A 13 -41.39 15.00 -10.62
C VAL A 13 -40.37 14.10 -11.33
N ILE A 14 -40.56 13.82 -12.63
CA ILE A 14 -39.61 13.02 -13.42
C ILE A 14 -38.30 13.80 -13.66
N LEU A 15 -38.38 15.12 -13.90
CA LEU A 15 -37.20 15.97 -14.09
C LEU A 15 -36.42 16.27 -12.81
N LEU A 16 -37.04 16.12 -11.62
CA LEU A 16 -36.37 16.25 -10.32
C LEU A 16 -35.76 14.94 -9.81
N SER A 17 -35.83 13.84 -10.58
CA SER A 17 -35.13 12.61 -10.23
C SER A 17 -33.64 12.77 -10.55
N PRO A 18 -32.74 12.93 -9.55
CA PRO A 18 -31.32 12.95 -9.84
C PRO A 18 -30.97 11.62 -10.49
N SER A 19 -30.30 11.65 -11.64
CA SER A 19 -29.66 10.48 -12.21
C SER A 19 -28.80 9.85 -11.12
N ARG A 20 -29.25 8.73 -10.57
CA ARG A 20 -28.44 7.92 -9.65
C ARG A 20 -27.35 7.30 -10.50
N VAL A 21 -26.29 8.05 -10.76
CA VAL A 21 -25.02 7.46 -11.15
C VAL A 21 -24.60 6.63 -9.96
N HIS A 22 -24.87 5.33 -10.00
CA HIS A 22 -24.44 4.41 -8.97
C HIS A 22 -22.91 4.38 -9.01
N ALA A 23 -22.28 5.10 -8.09
CA ALA A 23 -20.89 4.83 -7.75
C ALA A 23 -20.81 3.37 -7.30
N GLN A 24 -19.81 2.65 -7.81
CA GLN A 24 -19.47 1.33 -7.32
C GLN A 24 -19.13 1.42 -5.84
N ASP A 25 -19.51 0.37 -5.11
CA ASP A 25 -19.18 0.18 -3.71
C ASP A 25 -17.66 0.18 -3.50
N LEU A 26 -17.19 1.09 -2.63
CA LEU A 26 -15.79 1.24 -2.24
C LEU A 26 -15.28 0.05 -1.41
N SER A 27 -16.16 -0.85 -0.97
CA SER A 27 -15.79 -2.07 -0.25
C SER A 27 -15.06 -3.11 -1.12
N THR A 28 -15.07 -2.94 -2.45
CA THR A 28 -14.54 -3.92 -3.40
C THR A 28 -13.63 -3.31 -4.46
N TYR A 29 -12.65 -4.09 -4.88
CA TYR A 29 -11.87 -3.85 -6.09
C TYR A 29 -11.91 -5.10 -6.98
N ARG A 30 -12.57 -4.97 -8.14
CA ARG A 30 -12.82 -6.10 -9.08
C ARG A 30 -13.57 -7.23 -8.37
N HIS A 31 -12.88 -8.32 -8.03
CA HIS A 31 -13.43 -9.49 -7.34
C HIS A 31 -12.97 -9.62 -5.88
N PHE A 32 -12.10 -8.70 -5.43
CA PHE A 32 -11.57 -8.66 -4.08
C PHE A 32 -12.41 -7.73 -3.21
N ALA A 33 -12.72 -8.17 -1.99
CA ALA A 33 -13.49 -7.41 -1.00
C ALA A 33 -12.70 -7.28 0.29
N PHE A 34 -12.85 -6.16 0.99
CA PHE A 34 -12.29 -6.04 2.34
C PHE A 34 -12.87 -7.09 3.30
N GLY A 35 -12.05 -7.53 4.25
CA GLY A 35 -12.38 -8.61 5.18
C GLY A 35 -12.12 -10.02 4.66
N MET A 36 -11.75 -10.20 3.38
CA MET A 36 -11.30 -11.50 2.87
C MET A 36 -10.06 -12.02 3.61
N THR A 37 -9.98 -13.34 3.79
CA THR A 37 -8.79 -13.99 4.34
C THR A 37 -7.74 -14.26 3.26
N VAL A 38 -6.49 -14.52 3.65
CA VAL A 38 -5.43 -14.99 2.73
C VAL A 38 -5.89 -16.24 1.97
N ALA A 39 -6.63 -17.14 2.63
CA ALA A 39 -7.15 -18.36 2.02
C ALA A 39 -8.24 -18.08 0.98
N ASP A 40 -9.12 -17.10 1.21
CA ASP A 40 -10.13 -16.69 0.24
C ASP A 40 -9.49 -16.03 -0.97
N LEU A 41 -8.50 -15.16 -0.74
CA LEU A 41 -7.72 -14.52 -1.80
C LEU A 41 -6.97 -15.56 -2.65
N SER A 42 -6.29 -16.52 -2.01
CA SER A 42 -5.54 -17.60 -2.69
C SER A 42 -6.42 -18.40 -3.65
N LYS A 43 -7.69 -18.64 -3.28
CA LYS A 43 -8.65 -19.34 -4.15
C LYS A 43 -9.02 -18.50 -5.38
N GLN A 44 -9.08 -17.17 -5.27
CA GLN A 44 -9.46 -16.29 -6.37
C GLN A 44 -8.35 -16.07 -7.39
N ILE A 45 -7.10 -16.01 -6.95
CA ILE A 45 -5.94 -15.75 -7.83
C ILE A 45 -5.30 -17.03 -8.39
N ASP A 46 -5.92 -18.19 -8.15
CA ASP A 46 -5.48 -19.54 -8.54
C ASP A 46 -4.02 -19.85 -8.13
N GLN A 47 -3.54 -19.23 -7.05
CA GLN A 47 -2.25 -19.52 -6.43
C GLN A 47 -2.51 -20.32 -5.16
N LYS A 48 -2.19 -21.63 -5.19
CA LYS A 48 -2.31 -22.50 -4.02
C LYS A 48 -0.99 -23.21 -3.69
N PRO A 49 -0.44 -23.01 -2.48
CA PRO A 49 -0.78 -21.96 -1.51
C PRO A 49 -0.17 -20.61 -1.91
N ALA A 50 -0.95 -19.53 -1.87
CA ALA A 50 -0.36 -18.20 -1.91
C ALA A 50 0.19 -17.89 -0.51
N ASN A 51 1.50 -17.74 -0.38
CA ASN A 51 2.15 -17.47 0.90
C ASN A 51 2.21 -15.96 1.11
N ALA A 52 1.42 -15.45 2.07
CA ALA A 52 1.60 -14.10 2.56
C ALA A 52 2.87 -14.04 3.44
N ALA A 53 3.65 -12.98 3.27
CA ALA A 53 4.79 -12.71 4.13
C ALA A 53 4.29 -12.12 5.45
N VAL A 54 4.68 -12.73 6.57
CA VAL A 54 4.43 -12.17 7.91
C VAL A 54 5.43 -11.05 8.15
N LEU A 55 4.92 -9.83 8.37
CA LEU A 55 5.75 -8.66 8.68
C LEU A 55 5.90 -8.43 10.18
N HIS A 56 4.80 -8.57 10.93
CA HIS A 56 4.80 -8.45 12.38
C HIS A 56 3.85 -9.49 12.99
N GLU A 57 4.24 -10.09 14.12
CA GLU A 57 3.38 -11.02 14.88
C GLU A 57 2.87 -10.41 16.20
N ARG A 58 3.55 -9.37 16.69
CA ARG A 58 3.23 -8.70 17.97
C ARG A 58 3.26 -7.18 17.75
N PRO A 59 2.26 -6.42 18.23
CA PRO A 59 1.10 -6.86 19.03
C PRO A 59 -0.05 -7.47 18.21
N ALA A 60 -0.01 -7.33 16.89
CA ALA A 60 -1.02 -7.88 15.98
C ALA A 60 -0.32 -8.55 14.79
N LEU A 61 -1.02 -9.50 14.17
CA LEU A 61 -0.54 -10.16 12.97
C LEU A 61 -0.72 -9.24 11.76
N ILE A 62 0.39 -8.82 11.16
CA ILE A 62 0.45 -8.05 9.92
C ILE A 62 1.05 -8.94 8.84
N GLU A 63 0.32 -9.14 7.76
CA GLU A 63 0.77 -9.96 6.64
C GLU A 63 0.58 -9.20 5.33
N GLU A 64 1.44 -9.49 4.36
CA GLU A 64 1.35 -8.91 3.02
C GLU A 64 1.47 -9.98 1.94
N LEU A 65 0.69 -9.84 0.87
CA LEU A 65 0.73 -10.73 -0.29
C LEU A 65 0.78 -9.89 -1.55
N THR A 66 1.80 -10.12 -2.37
CA THR A 66 1.91 -9.47 -3.68
C THR A 66 1.39 -10.39 -4.77
N TRP A 67 0.58 -9.84 -5.68
CA TRP A 67 0.06 -10.52 -6.84
C TRP A 67 0.28 -9.69 -8.11
N TRP A 68 0.65 -10.37 -9.19
CA TRP A 68 0.78 -9.80 -10.52
C TRP A 68 -0.37 -10.33 -11.38
N PRO A 69 -1.35 -9.49 -11.74
CA PRO A 69 -2.43 -9.88 -12.63
C PRO A 69 -1.91 -10.49 -13.94
N PRO A 70 -2.47 -11.61 -14.41
CA PRO A 70 -2.02 -12.24 -15.65
C PRO A 70 -2.30 -11.33 -16.85
N GLN A 71 -1.27 -11.09 -17.66
CA GLN A 71 -1.43 -10.33 -18.90
C GLN A 71 -2.27 -11.15 -19.89
N PRO A 72 -3.30 -10.55 -20.51
CA PRO A 72 -4.15 -11.27 -21.43
C PRO A 72 -3.38 -11.70 -22.68
N TYR A 73 -3.55 -12.96 -23.08
CA TYR A 73 -2.96 -13.50 -24.30
C TYR A 73 -3.85 -13.19 -25.52
N GLY A 74 -3.24 -12.63 -26.57
CA GLY A 74 -3.86 -12.42 -27.87
C GLY A 74 -4.29 -10.97 -28.14
N PRO A 75 -4.33 -10.55 -29.43
CA PRO A 75 -4.49 -9.14 -29.82
C PRO A 75 -5.89 -8.55 -29.57
N SER A 76 -6.87 -9.36 -29.17
CA SER A 76 -8.27 -8.97 -29.03
C SER A 76 -8.68 -8.55 -27.61
N ARG A 77 -7.78 -8.65 -26.62
CA ARG A 77 -8.06 -8.27 -25.23
C ARG A 77 -7.26 -7.00 -24.87
N PRO A 78 -7.89 -5.99 -24.27
CA PRO A 78 -7.16 -4.84 -23.73
C PRO A 78 -6.08 -5.32 -22.76
N ALA A 79 -4.89 -4.73 -22.84
CA ALA A 79 -3.81 -5.02 -21.90
C ALA A 79 -4.28 -4.80 -20.47
N GLU A 80 -3.79 -5.60 -19.54
CA GLU A 80 -4.07 -5.45 -18.11
C GLU A 80 -3.25 -4.27 -17.59
N PRO A 81 -3.89 -3.12 -17.24
CA PRO A 81 -3.16 -1.89 -16.91
C PRO A 81 -2.57 -1.91 -15.49
N VAL A 82 -3.01 -2.82 -14.63
CA VAL A 82 -2.45 -2.98 -13.29
C VAL A 82 -1.30 -3.96 -13.35
N GLU A 83 -0.10 -3.46 -13.09
CA GLU A 83 1.12 -4.26 -13.05
C GLU A 83 1.14 -5.16 -11.82
N GLN A 84 0.77 -4.60 -10.66
CA GLN A 84 0.89 -5.29 -9.37
C GLN A 84 -0.22 -4.86 -8.41
N ILE A 85 -0.66 -5.80 -7.57
CA ILE A 85 -1.49 -5.53 -6.39
C ILE A 85 -0.76 -6.06 -5.15
N LEU A 86 -0.59 -5.21 -4.14
CA LEU A 86 -0.20 -5.60 -2.79
C LEU A 86 -1.43 -5.63 -1.89
N PHE A 87 -1.69 -6.79 -1.30
CA PHE A 87 -2.73 -7.00 -0.30
C PHE A 87 -2.10 -6.97 1.09
N SER A 88 -2.63 -6.14 2.00
CA SER A 88 -2.20 -6.12 3.40
C SER A 88 -3.33 -6.60 4.31
N PHE A 89 -2.98 -7.46 5.25
CA PHE A 89 -3.88 -8.12 6.19
C PHE A 89 -3.58 -7.69 7.63
N TYR A 90 -4.64 -7.51 8.41
CA TYR A 90 -4.58 -7.21 9.84
C TYR A 90 -5.36 -8.28 10.57
N ASN A 91 -4.69 -9.08 11.40
CA ASN A 91 -5.26 -10.24 12.08
C ASN A 91 -6.02 -11.17 11.11
N GLY A 92 -5.43 -11.42 9.94
CA GLY A 92 -5.96 -12.31 8.90
C GLY A 92 -7.08 -11.72 8.02
N ALA A 93 -7.47 -10.45 8.21
CA ALA A 93 -8.48 -9.78 7.40
C ALA A 93 -7.86 -8.74 6.46
N LEU A 94 -8.22 -8.82 5.16
CA LEU A 94 -7.79 -7.85 4.15
C LEU A 94 -8.29 -6.44 4.51
N TYR A 95 -7.37 -5.51 4.73
CA TYR A 95 -7.71 -4.14 5.11
C TYR A 95 -7.19 -3.08 4.14
N ARG A 96 -6.18 -3.40 3.33
CA ARG A 96 -5.59 -2.47 2.36
C ARG A 96 -5.20 -3.20 1.07
N MET A 97 -5.47 -2.55 -0.05
CA MET A 97 -5.05 -2.96 -1.39
C MET A 97 -4.31 -1.80 -2.04
N LEU A 98 -3.08 -2.04 -2.49
CA LEU A 98 -2.28 -1.07 -3.23
C LEU A 98 -2.08 -1.58 -4.66
N MET A 99 -2.66 -0.89 -5.62
CA MET A 99 -2.55 -1.18 -7.04
C MET A 99 -1.57 -0.22 -7.70
N THR A 100 -0.58 -0.77 -8.39
CA THR A 100 0.40 0.01 -9.15
C THR A 100 0.17 -0.25 -10.63
N TYR A 101 0.06 0.84 -11.39
CA TYR A 101 -0.20 0.77 -12.82
C TYR A 101 1.09 0.58 -13.60
N ASP A 102 1.00 -0.19 -14.69
CA ASP A 102 2.07 -0.32 -15.65
C ASP A 102 2.34 1.04 -16.32
N SER A 103 3.60 1.46 -16.29
CA SER A 103 4.02 2.77 -16.82
C SER A 103 3.70 2.97 -18.30
N SER A 104 3.71 1.90 -19.10
CA SER A 104 3.39 1.95 -20.52
C SER A 104 1.89 2.07 -20.75
N ALA A 105 1.06 1.43 -19.90
CA ALA A 105 -0.39 1.49 -19.95
C ALA A 105 -0.93 2.88 -19.58
N THR A 106 -0.23 3.62 -18.71
CA THR A 106 -0.62 4.99 -18.32
C THR A 106 0.16 6.08 -19.03
N LYS A 107 0.96 5.74 -20.05
CA LYS A 107 1.80 6.70 -20.76
C LYS A 107 0.98 7.81 -21.41
N GLY A 108 1.30 9.05 -21.07
CA GLY A 108 0.64 10.24 -21.61
C GLY A 108 -0.68 10.60 -20.93
N LEU A 109 -1.14 9.83 -19.94
CA LEU A 109 -2.30 10.20 -19.13
C LEU A 109 -1.94 11.29 -18.13
N THR A 110 -2.82 12.28 -18.03
CA THR A 110 -2.73 13.33 -17.00
C THR A 110 -3.38 12.87 -15.69
N GLU A 111 -3.14 13.62 -14.62
CA GLU A 111 -3.86 13.41 -13.35
C GLU A 111 -5.38 13.54 -13.57
N GLU A 112 -5.81 14.51 -14.38
CA GLU A 112 -7.21 14.74 -14.76
C GLU A 112 -7.81 13.55 -15.51
N ASP A 113 -7.04 12.89 -16.39
CA ASP A 113 -7.49 11.68 -17.09
C ASP A 113 -7.74 10.56 -16.11
N MET A 114 -6.80 10.31 -15.19
CA MET A 114 -6.94 9.27 -14.17
C MET A 114 -8.10 9.56 -13.23
N VAL A 115 -8.23 10.81 -12.76
CA VAL A 115 -9.36 11.22 -11.93
C VAL A 115 -10.69 10.99 -12.65
N ARG A 116 -10.80 11.35 -13.93
CA ARG A 116 -12.01 11.15 -14.73
C ARG A 116 -12.37 9.67 -14.87
N VAL A 117 -11.38 8.81 -15.19
CA VAL A 117 -11.60 7.37 -15.34
C VAL A 117 -12.05 6.73 -14.03
N VAL A 118 -11.37 7.02 -12.92
CA VAL A 118 -11.72 6.47 -11.60
C VAL A 118 -13.07 7.02 -11.13
N SER A 119 -13.37 8.30 -11.40
CA SER A 119 -14.66 8.91 -11.04
C SER A 119 -15.85 8.33 -11.80
N THR A 120 -15.61 7.76 -13.00
CA THR A 120 -16.66 7.04 -13.74
C THR A 120 -17.13 5.81 -12.97
N LYS A 121 -16.25 5.23 -12.15
CA LYS A 121 -16.52 4.03 -11.35
C LYS A 121 -16.98 4.37 -9.94
N TYR A 122 -16.29 5.26 -9.23
CA TYR A 122 -16.52 5.51 -7.80
C TYR A 122 -17.20 6.85 -7.49
N GLY A 123 -17.68 7.55 -8.51
CA GLY A 123 -18.37 8.83 -8.34
C GLY A 123 -17.42 10.03 -8.23
N VAL A 124 -17.90 11.14 -7.67
CA VAL A 124 -17.15 12.40 -7.68
C VAL A 124 -15.99 12.34 -6.69
N ALA A 125 -14.79 12.67 -7.17
CA ALA A 125 -13.60 12.75 -6.35
C ALA A 125 -13.52 14.07 -5.56
N THR A 126 -12.92 14.00 -4.37
CA THR A 126 -12.39 15.16 -3.65
C THR A 126 -10.89 15.31 -3.95
N ARG A 127 -10.34 16.53 -3.77
CA ARG A 127 -8.91 16.82 -3.97
C ARG A 127 -8.32 17.36 -2.66
N PRO A 128 -8.00 16.47 -1.69
CA PRO A 128 -7.51 16.89 -0.40
C PRO A 128 -6.03 17.30 -0.46
N ILE A 129 -5.61 18.18 0.44
CA ILE A 129 -4.18 18.40 0.75
C ILE A 129 -3.76 17.33 1.76
N ALA A 130 -3.74 16.07 1.33
CA ALA A 130 -3.43 14.93 2.17
C ALA A 130 -2.25 14.12 1.61
N VAL A 131 -1.58 13.40 2.50
CA VAL A 131 -0.58 12.39 2.14
C VAL A 131 -1.07 11.00 2.52
N VAL A 132 -0.67 9.98 1.75
CA VAL A 132 -0.83 8.57 2.10
C VAL A 132 0.43 8.09 2.78
N ASN A 133 0.28 7.32 3.86
CA ASN A 133 1.39 6.71 4.58
C ASN A 133 1.47 5.20 4.29
N PHE A 134 2.67 4.73 3.97
CA PHE A 134 2.99 3.33 3.73
C PHE A 134 4.09 2.86 4.70
N PRO A 135 3.74 2.61 5.98
CA PRO A 135 4.75 2.36 7.02
C PRO A 135 5.51 1.04 6.83
N THR A 136 4.94 0.07 6.09
CA THR A 136 5.51 -1.28 5.90
C THR A 136 6.13 -1.50 4.51
N ASN A 137 6.09 -0.52 3.61
CA ASN A 137 6.40 -0.76 2.20
C ASN A 137 7.51 0.19 1.70
N PRO A 138 8.79 -0.21 1.83
CA PRO A 138 9.96 0.64 1.51
C PRO A 138 10.03 1.20 0.09
N PRO A 139 9.53 0.52 -0.97
CA PRO A 139 9.39 1.08 -2.31
C PRO A 139 8.57 2.37 -2.40
N TYR A 140 7.65 2.61 -1.46
CA TYR A 140 6.83 3.81 -1.43
C TYR A 140 7.38 4.78 -0.40
N HIS A 141 7.34 6.09 -0.70
CA HIS A 141 7.71 7.05 0.31
C HIS A 141 6.70 6.99 1.47
N ALA A 142 7.20 7.18 2.70
CA ALA A 142 6.37 7.25 3.90
C ALA A 142 5.25 8.30 3.80
N THR A 143 5.34 9.23 2.86
CA THR A 143 4.30 10.22 2.56
C THR A 143 4.20 10.46 1.05
N GLU A 144 3.20 9.87 0.39
CA GLU A 144 2.88 10.16 -1.01
C GLU A 144 1.74 11.16 -1.12
N LYS A 145 1.87 12.17 -1.99
CA LYS A 145 0.84 13.22 -2.14
C LYS A 145 -0.41 12.66 -2.84
N VAL A 146 -1.58 12.84 -2.22
CA VAL A 146 -2.87 12.47 -2.81
C VAL A 146 -3.24 13.46 -3.92
N ILE A 147 -3.53 12.92 -5.10
CA ILE A 147 -4.07 13.66 -6.25
C ILE A 147 -5.58 13.82 -6.10
N ALA A 148 -6.25 12.72 -5.76
CA ALA A 148 -7.70 12.66 -5.62
C ALA A 148 -8.12 11.53 -4.67
N ARG A 149 -9.28 11.71 -4.04
CA ARG A 149 -9.86 10.78 -3.07
C ARG A 149 -11.34 10.54 -3.31
N TRP A 150 -11.74 9.28 -3.17
CA TRP A 150 -13.13 8.83 -3.08
C TRP A 150 -13.29 8.13 -1.74
N GLU A 151 -14.31 8.49 -0.98
CA GLU A 151 -14.49 7.93 0.35
C GLU A 151 -15.95 7.89 0.78
N ASP A 152 -16.23 6.99 1.71
CA ASP A 152 -17.45 6.96 2.49
C ASP A 152 -17.09 6.89 4.00
N SER A 153 -18.04 6.50 4.85
CA SER A 153 -17.81 6.38 6.29
C SER A 153 -16.78 5.30 6.68
N GLN A 154 -16.60 4.28 5.85
CA GLN A 154 -15.81 3.07 6.16
C GLN A 154 -14.54 2.94 5.31
N TYR A 155 -14.60 3.35 4.04
CA TYR A 155 -13.56 3.09 3.05
C TYR A 155 -12.98 4.38 2.48
N SER A 156 -11.73 4.30 2.01
CA SER A 156 -11.08 5.36 1.24
C SER A 156 -10.35 4.74 0.06
N LEU A 157 -10.46 5.39 -1.10
CA LEU A 157 -9.65 5.17 -2.29
C LEU A 157 -8.87 6.45 -2.57
N ASN A 158 -7.54 6.37 -2.59
CA ASN A 158 -6.66 7.49 -2.87
C ASN A 158 -5.84 7.21 -4.13
N LEU A 159 -5.91 8.14 -5.08
CA LEU A 159 -5.04 8.19 -6.26
C LEU A 159 -3.82 9.06 -5.92
N PHE A 160 -2.63 8.58 -6.28
CA PHE A 160 -1.37 9.30 -6.10
C PHE A 160 -0.36 8.89 -7.19
N ARG A 161 0.77 9.59 -7.25
CA ARG A 161 1.93 9.16 -8.05
C ARG A 161 2.90 8.39 -7.17
N SER A 162 3.34 7.24 -7.63
CA SER A 162 4.38 6.43 -7.00
C SER A 162 5.77 6.86 -7.47
N SER A 163 6.81 6.34 -6.82
CA SER A 163 8.21 6.49 -7.24
C SER A 163 8.37 6.09 -8.72
N GLY A 164 8.96 6.97 -9.53
CA GLY A 164 9.10 6.75 -10.97
C GLY A 164 7.96 7.34 -11.84
N ASP A 165 7.14 8.23 -11.26
CA ASP A 165 6.07 8.98 -11.94
C ASP A 165 4.89 8.12 -12.45
N THR A 166 4.78 6.88 -11.99
CA THR A 166 3.66 5.97 -12.29
C THR A 166 2.44 6.27 -11.42
N PHE A 167 1.25 5.98 -11.92
CA PHE A 167 0.04 6.10 -11.12
C PHE A 167 -0.12 4.90 -10.19
N ALA A 168 -0.62 5.17 -8.99
CA ALA A 168 -1.01 4.13 -8.04
C ALA A 168 -2.32 4.51 -7.34
N ILE A 169 -3.07 3.49 -6.96
CA ILE A 169 -4.28 3.62 -6.15
C ILE A 169 -4.12 2.78 -4.90
N VAL A 170 -4.38 3.37 -3.75
CA VAL A 170 -4.58 2.62 -2.50
C VAL A 170 -6.05 2.65 -2.12
N MET A 171 -6.60 1.50 -1.78
CA MET A 171 -7.92 1.35 -1.18
C MET A 171 -7.76 0.73 0.22
N PHE A 172 -8.50 1.23 1.21
CA PHE A 172 -8.43 0.67 2.58
C PHE A 172 -9.69 0.90 3.41
N THR A 173 -9.88 0.05 4.43
CA THR A 173 -10.81 0.26 5.55
C THR A 173 -10.20 1.23 6.56
N LYS A 174 -10.81 2.40 6.74
CA LYS A 174 -10.27 3.48 7.61
C LYS A 174 -9.95 3.02 9.03
N GLN A 175 -10.83 2.20 9.62
CA GLN A 175 -10.66 1.69 10.97
C GLN A 175 -9.46 0.74 11.08
N LEU A 176 -9.42 -0.29 10.24
CA LEU A 176 -8.37 -1.30 10.28
C LEU A 176 -7.02 -0.72 9.84
N ASP A 177 -7.01 0.24 8.92
CA ASP A 177 -5.82 0.97 8.50
C ASP A 177 -5.17 1.72 9.67
N THR A 178 -5.99 2.39 10.48
CA THR A 178 -5.55 3.08 11.70
C THR A 178 -5.01 2.08 12.73
N GLN A 179 -5.73 0.98 12.97
CA GLN A 179 -5.32 -0.05 13.93
C GLN A 179 -4.00 -0.74 13.51
N ALA A 180 -3.87 -1.10 12.23
CA ALA A 180 -2.65 -1.65 11.68
C ALA A 180 -1.49 -0.67 11.85
N GLY A 181 -1.68 0.62 11.53
CA GLY A 181 -0.65 1.65 11.71
C GLY A 181 -0.16 1.77 13.15
N ILE A 182 -1.06 1.73 14.14
CA ILE A 182 -0.71 1.72 15.57
C ILE A 182 0.09 0.47 15.91
N SER A 183 -0.40 -0.72 15.53
CA SER A 183 0.28 -1.99 15.81
C SER A 183 1.66 -2.09 15.16
N ILE A 184 1.83 -1.57 13.94
CA ILE A 184 3.13 -1.51 13.26
C ILE A 184 4.10 -0.62 14.04
N ALA A 185 3.66 0.58 14.45
CA ALA A 185 4.49 1.49 15.23
C ALA A 185 4.91 0.89 16.60
N GLU A 186 3.99 0.18 17.26
CA GLU A 186 4.28 -0.54 18.50
C GLU A 186 5.22 -1.72 18.27
N SER A 187 5.07 -2.47 17.19
CA SER A 187 5.96 -3.58 16.83
C SER A 187 7.40 -3.09 16.64
N VAL A 188 7.58 -2.03 15.86
CA VAL A 188 8.90 -1.38 15.66
C VAL A 188 9.50 -0.94 17.00
N LYS A 189 8.70 -0.41 17.92
CA LYS A 189 9.17 -0.02 19.25
C LYS A 189 9.62 -1.23 20.08
N LEU A 190 8.84 -2.30 20.09
CA LEU A 190 9.18 -3.55 20.79
C LEU A 190 10.45 -4.17 20.22
N GLU A 191 10.60 -4.20 18.89
CA GLU A 191 11.82 -4.68 18.23
C GLU A 191 13.05 -3.86 18.63
N GLN A 192 12.92 -2.54 18.80
CA GLN A 192 14.01 -1.68 19.27
C GLN A 192 14.36 -1.91 20.76
N GLU A 193 13.37 -2.22 21.61
CA GLU A 193 13.58 -2.51 23.02
C GLU A 193 14.15 -3.92 23.26
N GLU A 194 13.70 -4.91 22.47
CA GLU A 194 14.18 -6.29 22.48
C GLU A 194 15.52 -6.44 21.73
N ALA A 195 15.92 -5.46 20.92
CA ALA A 195 17.22 -5.45 20.27
C ALA A 195 18.33 -5.51 21.33
N PRO A 196 19.24 -6.49 21.25
CA PRO A 196 20.30 -6.61 22.24
C PRO A 196 21.15 -5.34 22.26
N GLN A 197 21.02 -4.54 23.33
CA GLN A 197 21.83 -3.33 23.55
C GLN A 197 23.34 -3.63 23.60
N ASN A 198 23.71 -4.91 23.78
CA ASN A 198 25.08 -5.41 23.90
C ASN A 198 25.51 -6.36 22.76
N SER A 199 24.90 -6.31 21.57
CA SER A 199 25.44 -7.09 20.44
C SER A 199 26.81 -6.51 20.05
N ARG A 200 27.88 -7.23 20.40
CA ARG A 200 29.29 -6.91 20.05
C ARG A 200 29.54 -6.66 18.55
N TYR A 201 28.62 -7.13 17.70
CA TYR A 201 28.56 -6.92 16.27
C TYR A 201 27.08 -6.79 15.89
N GLY A 202 26.75 -5.84 15.01
CA GLY A 202 25.38 -5.64 14.53
C GLY A 202 25.34 -5.05 13.13
N ILE A 203 24.33 -5.45 12.36
CA ILE A 203 23.99 -4.82 11.08
C ILE A 203 22.75 -3.96 11.34
N ARG A 204 22.90 -2.64 11.22
CA ARG A 204 21.77 -1.72 11.30
C ARG A 204 21.30 -1.41 9.88
N PHE A 205 20.06 -1.78 9.59
CA PHE A 205 19.38 -1.31 8.39
C PHE A 205 18.82 0.08 8.69
N ASP A 206 19.55 1.11 8.29
CA ASP A 206 19.00 2.46 8.24
C ASP A 206 18.13 2.58 6.97
N ASN A 207 17.01 3.29 7.06
CA ASN A 207 16.03 3.48 5.99
C ASN A 207 16.58 4.30 4.81
N GLN A 208 17.89 4.58 4.78
CA GLN A 208 18.60 5.13 3.63
C GLN A 208 19.84 4.29 3.27
N LYS A 209 19.58 3.38 2.34
CA LYS A 209 20.45 2.95 1.23
C LYS A 209 21.65 2.03 1.43
N GLU A 210 22.24 1.83 2.61
CA GLU A 210 23.21 0.72 2.80
C GLU A 210 23.20 0.17 4.23
N PRO A 211 23.30 -1.16 4.44
CA PRO A 211 23.43 -1.73 5.77
C PRO A 211 24.74 -1.27 6.40
N THR A 212 24.66 -0.55 7.52
CA THR A 212 25.88 -0.15 8.22
C THR A 212 26.26 -1.25 9.22
N VAL A 213 27.41 -1.86 8.97
CA VAL A 213 28.03 -2.84 9.87
C VAL A 213 28.89 -2.07 10.85
N TYR A 214 28.61 -2.19 12.15
CA TYR A 214 29.42 -1.57 13.19
C TYR A 214 30.18 -2.62 14.00
N LEU A 215 31.44 -2.27 14.29
CA LEU A 215 32.36 -3.02 15.14
C LEU A 215 32.63 -2.18 16.38
N ASP A 216 32.50 -2.78 17.55
CA ASP A 216 32.94 -2.12 18.77
C ASP A 216 34.46 -1.89 18.72
N SER A 217 34.89 -0.70 19.12
CA SER A 217 36.28 -0.23 19.06
C SER A 217 37.21 -1.05 19.96
N GLU A 218 36.64 -1.76 20.94
CA GLU A 218 37.36 -2.62 21.88
C GLU A 218 37.89 -3.94 21.26
N CYS A 219 37.55 -4.26 20.00
CA CYS A 219 38.08 -5.44 19.29
C CYS A 219 39.29 -5.17 18.38
N LEU A 220 39.82 -3.94 18.35
CA LEU A 220 41.14 -3.71 17.77
C LEU A 220 42.18 -4.24 18.77
N ASP A 221 42.67 -5.46 18.54
CA ASP A 221 43.85 -6.00 19.26
C ASP A 221 44.92 -4.89 19.33
N PRO A 222 45.50 -4.60 20.51
CA PRO A 222 46.63 -3.69 20.57
C PRO A 222 47.74 -4.26 19.70
N ALA A 223 48.22 -3.46 18.75
CA ALA A 223 49.31 -3.84 17.84
C ALA A 223 50.46 -4.47 18.64
N PRO A 224 51.02 -5.61 18.19
CA PRO A 224 52.08 -6.30 18.93
C PRO A 224 53.27 -5.36 19.11
N GLN A 225 53.60 -5.06 20.36
CA GLN A 225 54.78 -4.28 20.74
C GLN A 225 56.03 -5.09 20.35
N VAL A 226 56.80 -4.60 19.39
CA VAL A 226 58.09 -5.17 19.01
C VAL A 226 59.07 -4.96 20.16
N SER A 227 59.28 -6.00 20.97
CA SER A 227 60.31 -6.02 22.00
C SER A 227 61.70 -6.08 21.35
N GLY A 228 62.37 -4.92 21.26
CA GLY A 228 63.75 -4.82 20.82
C GLY A 228 64.71 -5.61 21.71
N ARG A 229 65.38 -6.62 21.15
CA ARG A 229 66.41 -7.38 21.84
C ARG A 229 67.77 -6.78 21.51
N ALA A 230 68.37 -6.10 22.48
CA ALA A 230 69.77 -5.68 22.44
C ALA A 230 70.67 -6.93 22.61
N THR A 231 71.53 -7.18 21.63
CA THR A 231 72.58 -8.20 21.71
C THR A 231 73.87 -7.53 22.19
N THR A 232 74.25 -7.76 23.44
CA THR A 232 75.63 -7.55 23.92
C THR A 232 76.46 -8.79 23.57
N ARG A 233 77.50 -8.57 22.76
CA ARG A 233 78.52 -9.55 22.36
C ARG A 233 79.66 -9.50 23.39
N ASN A 234 80.03 -10.66 23.94
CA ASN A 234 81.34 -10.89 24.56
C ASN A 234 82.36 -11.24 23.47
#